data_AF-A0A6J4NZT9-F1
#
_entry.id   AF-A0A6J4NZT9-F1
#
_cell.length_a   1.000
_cell.length_b   1.000
_cell.length_c   1.000
_cell.angle_alpha   90.00
_cell.angle_beta   90.00
_cell.angle_gamma   90.00
#
_symmetry.space_group_name_H-M   'P 1'
#
loop_
_entity.id
_entity.type
_entity.pdbx_description
1 polymer ?
#
loop_
_entity_poly.entity_id
_entity_poly.type
_entity_poly.pdbx_seq_one_letter_code
_entity_poly.pdbx_strand_id
1 'polypeptide(L)'
;MPNKLEVSFNSPQCGWMSIGFAGDRDEFHTTTAHAPHERALPELLEILTALLGMNSAENEYTLRWNRNPEEFDFHFVRDADCLLLEIYQYPGAERQPAERERVFAHEGKTEDVCRAFAETFNQLYEDKDTDEFEFNWRQPFPFAEYEKFTKALTAK
;
A
#
# COMPACT_ATOMS: atom_id res chain seq x y z
N MET A 1 -13.53 -16.92 11.25
CA MET A 1 -13.78 -16.14 10.02
C MET A 1 -12.41 -15.84 9.44
N PRO A 2 -12.17 -15.97 8.13
CA PRO A 2 -10.85 -15.64 7.60
C PRO A 2 -10.62 -14.14 7.80
N ASN A 3 -9.49 -13.77 8.41
CA ASN A 3 -9.07 -12.38 8.63
C ASN A 3 -9.09 -11.64 7.29
N LYS A 4 -10.15 -10.89 7.00
CA LYS A 4 -10.28 -10.21 5.70
C LYS A 4 -9.68 -8.82 5.84
N LEU A 5 -8.66 -8.53 5.03
CA LEU A 5 -8.16 -7.17 4.87
C LEU A 5 -9.04 -6.42 3.89
N GLU A 6 -9.44 -5.21 4.23
CA GLU A 6 -10.02 -4.24 3.31
C GLU A 6 -9.06 -3.06 3.18
N VAL A 7 -8.78 -2.68 1.93
CA VAL A 7 -7.91 -1.55 1.58
C VAL A 7 -8.72 -0.56 0.76
N SER A 8 -8.60 0.73 1.05
CA SER A 8 -9.33 1.78 0.35
C SER A 8 -8.42 2.96 0.03
N PHE A 9 -8.34 3.36 -1.24
CA PHE A 9 -7.68 4.59 -1.68
C PHE A 9 -8.75 5.47 -2.27
N ASN A 10 -9.05 6.58 -1.61
CA ASN A 10 -9.98 7.57 -2.16
C ASN A 10 -9.26 8.42 -3.20
N SER A 11 -10.02 8.94 -4.16
CA SER A 11 -9.53 9.79 -5.22
C SER A 11 -8.62 10.90 -4.68
N PRO A 12 -7.43 11.10 -5.28
CA PRO A 12 -6.52 12.11 -4.82
C PRO A 12 -7.13 13.50 -5.00
N GLN A 13 -6.72 14.45 -4.15
CA GLN A 13 -7.13 15.84 -4.17
C GLN A 13 -5.92 16.72 -3.84
N CYS A 14 -5.52 17.61 -4.76
CA CYS A 14 -4.45 18.58 -4.53
C CYS A 14 -3.10 18.02 -4.01
N GLY A 15 -2.72 16.81 -4.46
CA GLY A 15 -1.47 16.13 -4.11
C GLY A 15 -1.56 15.24 -2.88
N TRP A 16 -2.77 15.00 -2.38
CA TRP A 16 -3.09 14.19 -1.21
C TRP A 16 -4.05 13.07 -1.57
N MET A 17 -3.93 11.93 -0.89
CA MET A 17 -4.80 10.78 -1.11
C MET A 17 -5.18 10.18 0.23
N SER A 18 -6.46 9.91 0.47
CA SER A 18 -6.85 9.23 1.70
C SER A 18 -6.71 7.73 1.51
N ILE A 19 -6.06 7.07 2.45
CA ILE A 19 -5.86 5.62 2.45
C ILE A 19 -6.42 5.02 3.74
N GLY A 20 -7.05 3.86 3.60
CA GLY A 20 -7.69 3.12 4.67
C GLY A 20 -7.30 1.65 4.65
N PHE A 21 -7.14 1.09 5.84
CA PHE A 21 -6.88 -0.31 6.09
C PHE A 21 -7.81 -0.77 7.20
N ALA A 22 -8.59 -1.80 6.95
CA ALA A 22 -9.44 -2.41 7.97
C ALA A 22 -9.20 -3.92 8.00
N GLY A 23 -8.89 -4.43 9.18
CA GLY A 23 -8.91 -5.86 9.48
C GLY A 23 -10.02 -6.18 10.48
N ASP A 24 -10.03 -7.40 11.00
CA ASP A 24 -11.07 -7.86 11.93
C ASP A 24 -11.10 -7.10 13.27
N ARG A 25 -9.97 -6.52 13.68
CA ARG A 25 -9.79 -5.91 15.02
C ARG A 25 -9.28 -4.48 14.99
N ASP A 26 -8.56 -4.13 13.94
CA ASP A 26 -7.85 -2.87 13.82
C ASP A 26 -8.29 -2.17 12.54
N GLU A 27 -8.38 -0.85 12.61
CA GLU A 27 -8.71 0.02 11.49
C GLU A 27 -7.74 1.21 11.53
N PHE A 28 -7.19 1.56 10.38
CA PHE A 28 -6.27 2.67 10.23
C PHE A 28 -6.65 3.48 9.00
N HIS A 29 -6.88 4.77 9.20
CA HIS A 29 -7.18 5.72 8.15
C HIS A 29 -6.24 6.91 8.26
N THR A 30 -5.62 7.28 7.15
CA THR A 30 -4.75 8.44 7.08
C THR A 30 -4.85 9.11 5.70
N THR A 31 -4.24 10.28 5.57
CA THR A 31 -4.12 10.98 4.30
C THR A 31 -2.65 11.10 3.95
N THR A 32 -2.23 10.57 2.81
CA THR A 32 -0.84 10.59 2.40
C THR A 32 -0.59 11.61 1.29
N ALA A 33 0.62 12.17 1.29
CA ALA A 33 1.06 13.13 0.28
C ALA A 33 1.82 12.41 -0.85
N HIS A 34 1.76 12.96 -2.06
CA HIS A 34 2.60 12.48 -3.17
C HIS A 34 4.09 12.78 -2.98
N ALA A 35 4.43 13.77 -2.15
CA ALA A 35 5.81 14.22 -1.93
C ALA A 35 6.19 14.10 -0.43
N PRO A 36 7.43 13.71 -0.12
CA PRO A 36 8.57 13.52 -1.03
C PRO A 36 8.61 12.13 -1.71
N HIS A 37 7.72 11.21 -1.34
CA HIS A 37 7.73 9.83 -1.81
C HIS A 37 6.92 9.67 -3.13
N GLU A 38 7.39 10.31 -4.21
CA GLU A 38 6.68 10.36 -5.50
C GLU A 38 6.44 8.97 -6.12
N ARG A 39 7.27 8.00 -5.75
CA ARG A 39 7.17 6.61 -6.22
C ARG A 39 6.39 5.70 -5.26
N ALA A 40 5.69 6.21 -4.25
CA ALA A 40 5.02 5.36 -3.27
C ALA A 40 4.00 4.38 -3.90
N LEU A 41 3.19 4.84 -4.86
CA LEU A 41 2.24 3.96 -5.57
C LEU A 41 2.91 2.92 -6.48
N PRO A 42 3.84 3.26 -7.38
CA PRO A 42 4.54 2.25 -8.16
C PRO A 42 5.37 1.29 -7.30
N GLU A 43 6.04 1.78 -6.24
CA GLU A 43 6.80 0.94 -5.31
C GLU A 43 5.88 -0.04 -4.56
N LEU A 44 4.69 0.39 -4.15
CA LEU A 44 3.70 -0.50 -3.55
C LEU A 44 3.34 -1.65 -4.49
N LEU A 45 3.07 -1.35 -5.77
CA LEU A 45 2.75 -2.37 -6.78
C LEU A 45 3.94 -3.30 -7.08
N GLU A 46 5.17 -2.77 -7.09
CA GLU A 46 6.39 -3.57 -7.22
C GLU A 46 6.54 -4.56 -6.06
N ILE A 47 6.34 -4.10 -4.82
CA ILE A 47 6.37 -4.93 -3.60
C ILE A 47 5.30 -6.02 -3.66
N LEU A 48 4.04 -5.66 -3.96
CA LEU A 48 2.94 -6.62 -4.05
C LEU A 48 3.20 -7.68 -5.14
N THR A 49 3.76 -7.27 -6.27
CA THR A 49 4.17 -8.19 -7.35
C THR A 49 5.27 -9.14 -6.88
N ALA A 50 6.28 -8.64 -6.16
CA ALA A 50 7.36 -9.45 -5.63
C ALA A 50 6.86 -10.48 -4.59
N LEU A 51 5.91 -10.07 -3.74
CA LEU A 51 5.29 -10.94 -2.73
C LEU A 51 4.56 -12.13 -3.34
N LEU A 52 3.91 -11.95 -4.50
CA LEU A 52 3.24 -13.02 -5.25
C LEU A 52 4.22 -14.00 -5.92
N GLY A 53 5.46 -13.56 -6.18
CA GLY A 53 6.49 -14.37 -6.83
C GLY A 53 6.98 -15.51 -5.93
N MET A 54 6.85 -16.76 -6.39
CA MET A 54 7.30 -17.94 -5.61
C MET A 54 8.82 -17.98 -5.37
N ASN A 55 9.61 -17.26 -6.18
CA ASN A 55 11.07 -17.24 -6.14
C ASN A 55 11.65 -15.89 -5.68
N SER A 56 10.88 -15.03 -5.02
CA SER A 56 11.48 -13.81 -4.49
C SER A 56 12.52 -14.18 -3.42
N ALA A 57 13.73 -13.64 -3.55
CA ALA A 57 14.81 -13.89 -2.60
C ALA A 57 14.57 -13.13 -1.27
N GLU A 58 13.73 -12.10 -1.31
CA GLU A 58 13.40 -11.24 -0.19
C GLU A 58 12.02 -11.58 0.35
N ASN A 59 11.95 -11.75 1.67
CA ASN A 59 10.72 -12.00 2.42
C ASN A 59 10.22 -10.75 3.13
N GLU A 60 10.96 -9.65 3.09
CA GLU A 60 10.70 -8.45 3.87
C GLU A 60 10.83 -7.22 2.97
N TYR A 61 9.79 -6.38 2.94
CA TYR A 61 9.76 -5.15 2.15
C TYR A 61 9.24 -4.00 3.01
N THR A 62 9.78 -2.81 2.79
CA THR A 62 9.30 -1.59 3.45
C THR A 62 8.96 -0.54 2.40
N LEU A 63 7.71 -0.12 2.34
CA LEU A 63 7.27 1.05 1.60
C LEU A 63 7.26 2.27 2.52
N ARG A 64 7.81 3.38 2.03
CA ARG A 64 7.81 4.66 2.75
C ARG A 64 6.75 5.58 2.19
N TRP A 65 6.02 6.22 3.09
CA TRP A 65 5.05 7.26 2.75
C TRP A 65 4.97 8.31 3.86
N ASN A 66 4.20 9.36 3.65
CA ASN A 66 4.13 10.47 4.61
C ASN A 66 2.79 11.20 4.57
N ARG A 67 2.49 11.88 5.67
CA ARG A 67 1.44 12.89 5.88
C ARG A 67 2.06 14.11 6.54
N ASN A 68 3.02 14.73 5.86
CA ASN A 68 3.79 15.91 6.28
C ASN A 68 3.25 16.63 7.55
N PRO A 69 3.94 16.58 8.71
CA PRO A 69 5.30 16.05 8.90
C PRO A 69 5.36 14.54 9.21
N GLU A 70 4.23 13.89 9.50
CA GLU A 70 4.20 12.48 9.91
C GLU A 70 4.74 11.58 8.81
N GLU A 71 5.52 10.56 9.17
CA GLU A 71 6.06 9.57 8.24
C GLU A 71 5.49 8.19 8.56
N PHE A 72 5.38 7.35 7.54
CA PHE A 72 4.92 5.99 7.66
C PHE A 72 5.89 5.00 7.03
N ASP A 73 6.02 3.85 7.67
CA ASP A 73 6.60 2.62 7.10
C ASP A 73 5.51 1.57 7.01
N PHE A 74 5.31 1.08 5.80
CA PHE A 74 4.43 -0.02 5.46
C PHE A 74 5.32 -1.24 5.32
N HIS A 75 5.30 -2.07 6.34
CA HIS A 75 6.20 -3.20 6.49
C HIS A 75 5.49 -4.49 6.11
N PHE A 76 6.03 -5.19 5.12
CA PHE A 76 5.48 -6.43 4.58
C PHE A 76 6.46 -7.56 4.89
N VAL A 77 6.06 -8.51 5.73
CA VAL A 77 6.86 -9.69 6.09
C VAL A 77 6.13 -10.94 5.63
N ARG A 78 6.68 -11.59 4.60
CA ARG A 78 6.19 -12.85 4.08
C ARG A 78 6.80 -14.01 4.86
N ASP A 79 5.94 -14.88 5.35
CA ASP A 79 6.31 -16.17 5.93
C ASP A 79 5.56 -17.29 5.20
N ALA A 80 6.27 -18.01 4.33
CA ALA A 80 5.72 -19.01 3.43
C ALA A 80 4.52 -18.48 2.59
N ASP A 81 3.30 -18.90 2.95
CA ASP A 81 2.04 -18.51 2.30
C ASP A 81 1.28 -17.40 3.04
N CYS A 82 1.80 -16.97 4.19
CA CYS A 82 1.25 -15.89 5.01
C CYS A 82 2.03 -14.59 4.80
N LEU A 83 1.33 -13.48 5.01
CA LEU A 83 1.87 -12.13 4.96
C LEU A 83 1.42 -11.37 6.20
N LEU A 84 2.40 -10.82 6.91
CA LEU A 84 2.20 -9.84 7.96
C LEU A 84 2.42 -8.44 7.37
N LEU A 85 1.37 -7.62 7.41
CA LEU A 85 1.42 -6.20 7.12
C LEU A 85 1.41 -5.42 8.44
N GLU A 86 2.44 -4.61 8.69
CA GLU A 86 2.47 -3.67 9.81
C GLU A 86 2.64 -2.26 9.29
N ILE A 87 1.89 -1.31 9.83
CA ILE A 87 2.09 0.12 9.54
C ILE A 87 2.63 0.78 10.79
N TYR A 88 3.79 1.40 10.63
CA TYR A 88 4.45 2.17 11.65
C TYR A 88 4.36 3.66 11.32
N GLN A 89 3.98 4.46 12.30
CA GLN A 89 3.98 5.92 12.23
C GLN A 89 5.18 6.48 12.99
N TYR A 90 5.75 7.55 12.44
CA TYR A 90 6.77 8.37 13.08
C TYR A 90 6.30 9.83 13.13
N PRO A 91 6.62 10.57 14.20
CA PRO A 91 6.22 11.98 14.34
C PRO A 91 6.80 12.91 13.27
N GLY A 92 7.92 12.53 12.63
CA GLY A 92 8.61 13.38 11.68
C GLY A 92 9.57 12.63 10.75
N ALA A 93 10.11 13.38 9.78
CA ALA A 93 11.04 12.91 8.75
C ALA A 93 12.30 12.19 9.27
N GLU A 94 12.70 12.47 10.51
CA GLU A 94 13.86 11.86 11.16
C GLU A 94 13.65 10.36 11.45
N ARG A 95 12.39 9.89 11.48
CA ARG A 95 12.02 8.48 11.66
C ARG A 95 12.73 7.84 12.85
N GLN A 96 12.76 8.55 13.98
CA GLN A 96 13.43 8.09 15.19
C GLN A 96 12.80 6.78 15.69
N PRO A 97 13.53 5.65 15.76
CA PRO A 97 12.94 4.36 16.10
C PRO A 97 12.31 4.31 17.50
N ALA A 98 12.81 5.13 18.43
CA ALA A 98 12.30 5.23 19.79
C ALA A 98 10.91 5.89 19.87
N GLU A 99 10.54 6.68 18.85
CA GLU A 99 9.26 7.40 18.77
C GLU A 99 8.28 6.71 17.81
N ARG A 100 8.66 5.54 17.28
CA ARG A 100 7.84 4.79 16.34
C ARG A 100 6.66 4.13 17.05
N GLU A 101 5.47 4.36 16.51
CA GLU A 101 4.24 3.71 16.97
C GLU A 101 3.72 2.76 15.90
N ARG A 102 3.30 1.55 16.29
CA ARG A 102 2.60 0.65 15.37
C ARG A 102 1.12 0.99 15.38
N VAL A 103 0.63 1.54 14.27
CA VAL A 103 -0.74 2.04 14.14
C VAL A 103 -1.69 1.04 13.48
N PHE A 104 -1.15 0.03 12.80
CA PHE A 104 -1.93 -1.05 12.19
C PHE A 104 -1.12 -2.35 12.11
N ALA A 105 -1.78 -3.48 12.24
CA ALA A 105 -1.21 -4.79 11.94
C ALA A 105 -2.29 -5.73 11.38
N HIS A 106 -1.94 -6.48 10.35
CA HIS A 106 -2.80 -7.50 9.77
C HIS A 106 -1.97 -8.71 9.34
N GLU A 107 -2.44 -9.90 9.69
CA GLU A 107 -1.86 -11.17 9.25
C GLU A 107 -2.92 -11.97 8.48
N GLY A 108 -2.58 -12.35 7.25
CA GLY A 108 -3.45 -13.08 6.34
C GLY A 108 -2.67 -13.88 5.31
N LYS A 109 -3.36 -14.59 4.43
CA LYS A 109 -2.69 -15.24 3.30
C LYS A 109 -2.16 -14.17 2.36
N THR A 110 -0.95 -14.37 1.84
CA THR A 110 -0.30 -13.44 0.91
C THR A 110 -1.21 -13.11 -0.28
N GLU A 111 -1.90 -14.11 -0.80
CA GLU A 111 -2.83 -13.94 -1.92
C GLU A 111 -4.06 -13.09 -1.54
N ASP A 112 -4.67 -13.35 -0.37
CA ASP A 112 -5.86 -12.61 0.08
C ASP A 112 -5.53 -11.13 0.33
N VAL A 113 -4.37 -10.85 0.95
CA VAL A 113 -3.87 -9.48 1.14
C VAL A 113 -3.63 -8.81 -0.21
N CYS A 114 -2.94 -9.47 -1.15
CA CYS A 114 -2.70 -8.91 -2.49
C CYS A 114 -4.02 -8.67 -3.25
N ARG A 115 -5.02 -9.54 -3.12
CA ARG A 115 -6.34 -9.35 -3.73
C ARG A 115 -7.04 -8.10 -3.18
N ALA A 116 -6.96 -7.84 -1.87
CA ALA A 116 -7.52 -6.63 -1.28
C ALA A 116 -6.91 -5.36 -1.90
N PHE A 117 -5.57 -5.32 -2.06
CA PHE A 117 -4.92 -4.21 -2.77
C PHE A 117 -5.32 -4.14 -4.24
N ALA A 118 -5.47 -5.27 -4.92
CA ALA A 118 -5.88 -5.31 -6.33
C ALA A 118 -7.28 -4.72 -6.53
N GLU A 119 -8.24 -5.02 -5.65
CA GLU A 119 -9.56 -4.41 -5.67
C GLU A 119 -9.47 -2.88 -5.58
N THR A 120 -8.64 -2.36 -4.67
CA THR A 120 -8.42 -0.92 -4.52
C THR A 120 -7.77 -0.29 -5.76
N PHE A 121 -6.72 -0.89 -6.30
CA PHE A 121 -6.03 -0.36 -7.49
C PHE A 121 -6.90 -0.45 -8.75
N ASN A 122 -7.74 -1.47 -8.87
CA ASN A 122 -8.72 -1.58 -9.95
C ASN A 122 -9.71 -0.41 -9.89
N GLN A 123 -10.27 -0.13 -8.71
CA GLN A 123 -11.17 1.02 -8.52
C GLN A 123 -10.47 2.34 -8.90
N LEU A 124 -9.25 2.55 -8.39
CA LEU A 124 -8.46 3.74 -8.70
C LEU A 124 -8.16 3.87 -10.21
N TYR A 125 -7.93 2.75 -10.89
CA TYR A 125 -7.70 2.71 -12.34
C TYR A 125 -8.97 3.04 -13.15
N GLU A 126 -10.13 2.55 -12.71
CA GLU A 126 -11.42 2.83 -13.34
C GLU A 126 -11.80 4.30 -13.18
N ASP A 127 -11.56 4.87 -12.00
CA ASP A 127 -11.92 6.26 -11.70
C ASP A 127 -10.91 7.30 -12.18
N LYS A 128 -9.71 6.89 -12.63
CA LYS A 128 -8.59 7.81 -12.93
C LYS A 128 -8.94 8.95 -13.89
N ASP A 129 -9.81 8.69 -14.87
CA ASP A 129 -10.21 9.67 -15.89
C ASP A 129 -11.32 10.59 -15.37
N THR A 130 -12.23 10.05 -14.56
CA THR A 130 -13.31 10.79 -13.90
C THR A 130 -12.76 11.75 -12.84
N ASP A 131 -11.72 11.32 -12.13
CA ASP A 131 -11.15 12.05 -10.98
C ASP A 131 -9.94 12.92 -11.35
N GLU A 132 -9.64 13.09 -12.63
CA GLU A 132 -8.46 13.81 -13.12
C GLU A 132 -7.18 13.40 -12.35
N PHE A 133 -6.97 12.09 -12.20
CA PHE A 133 -6.01 11.52 -11.25
C PHE A 133 -4.63 12.18 -11.34
N GLU A 134 -4.07 12.32 -12.54
CA GLU A 134 -2.73 12.91 -12.71
C GLU A 134 -2.67 14.37 -12.27
N PHE A 135 -3.72 15.15 -12.57
CA PHE A 135 -3.81 16.55 -12.14
C PHE A 135 -3.90 16.65 -10.62
N ASN A 136 -4.74 15.80 -10.01
CA ASN A 136 -5.00 15.81 -8.58
C ASN A 136 -3.88 15.16 -7.76
N TRP A 137 -3.26 14.10 -8.23
CA TRP A 137 -2.18 13.39 -7.54
C TRP A 137 -0.81 14.03 -7.78
N ARG A 138 -0.65 14.79 -8.87
CA ARG A 138 0.62 15.35 -9.36
C ARG A 138 1.61 14.31 -9.90
N GLN A 139 1.17 13.06 -10.06
CA GLN A 139 1.96 11.98 -10.66
C GLN A 139 1.05 11.14 -11.57
N PRO A 140 1.58 10.55 -12.65
CA PRO A 140 0.80 9.66 -13.50
C PRO A 140 0.41 8.38 -12.77
N PHE A 141 -0.68 7.75 -13.21
CA PHE A 141 -1.03 6.42 -12.71
C PHE A 141 0.08 5.40 -13.12
N PRO A 142 0.53 4.51 -12.23
CA PRO A 142 1.61 3.56 -12.50
C PRO A 142 1.15 2.35 -13.35
N PHE A 143 0.83 2.60 -14.62
CA PHE A 143 0.24 1.59 -15.52
C PHE A 143 1.12 0.34 -15.68
N ALA A 144 2.44 0.52 -15.83
CA ALA A 144 3.35 -0.59 -16.11
C ALA A 144 3.44 -1.55 -14.91
N GLU A 145 3.51 -1.02 -13.69
CA GLU A 145 3.56 -1.77 -12.45
C GLU A 145 2.20 -2.43 -12.17
N TYR A 146 1.10 -1.70 -12.42
CA TYR A 146 -0.25 -2.23 -12.25
C TYR A 146 -0.53 -3.42 -13.18
N GLU A 147 -0.18 -3.33 -14.47
CA GLU A 147 -0.34 -4.46 -15.39
C GLU A 147 0.50 -5.68 -14.98
N LYS A 148 1.73 -5.46 -14.50
CA LYS A 148 2.60 -6.56 -14.02
C LYS A 148 1.98 -7.23 -12.79
N PHE A 149 1.48 -6.44 -11.85
CA PHE A 149 0.83 -6.92 -10.64
C PHE A 149 -0.40 -7.77 -10.97
N THR A 150 -1.30 -7.26 -11.82
CA THR A 150 -2.51 -7.97 -12.24
C THR A 150 -2.19 -9.27 -12.98
N LYS A 151 -1.15 -9.29 -13.83
CA LYS A 151 -0.65 -10.52 -14.47
C LYS A 151 -0.10 -11.52 -13.45
N ALA A 152 0.67 -11.07 -12.46
CA ALA A 152 1.21 -11.94 -11.42
C ALA A 152 0.11 -12.56 -10.56
N LEU A 153 -0.95 -11.80 -10.25
CA LEU A 153 -2.09 -12.26 -9.47
C LEU A 153 -2.93 -13.33 -10.20
N THR A 154 -2.96 -13.28 -11.54
CA THR A 154 -3.77 -14.18 -12.37
C THR A 154 -3.01 -15.40 -12.91
N ALA A 155 -1.67 -15.41 -12.79
CA ALA A 155 -0.81 -16.46 -13.33
C ALA A 155 -0.67 -17.71 -12.42
N LYS A 156 -1.40 -17.77 -11.30
CA LYS A 156 -1.47 -18.91 -10.38
C LYS A 156 -2.78 -19.68 -10.56
#